data_AF-A0A6I7P4R6-F1
#
_entry.id   AF-A0A6I7P4R6-F1
#
_cell.length_a   1.000
_cell.length_b   1.000
_cell.length_c   1.000
_cell.angle_alpha   90.00
_cell.angle_beta   90.00
_cell.angle_gamma   90.00
#
_symmetry.space_group_name_H-M   'P 1'
#
loop_
_entity.id
_entity.type
_entity.pdbx_description
1 polymer ?
#
loop_
_entity_poly.entity_id
_entity_poly.type
_entity_poly.pdbx_seq_one_letter_code
_entity_poly.pdbx_strand_id
1 'polypeptide(L)' 'MSRTHADPFDRLLIAQAHVEPLRLITHDSTVAQYSPLAILV' A
#
# COMPACT_ATOMS: atom_id res chain seq x y z
N MET A 1 3.85 19.76 -2.88
CA MET A 1 4.82 18.96 -3.66
C MET A 1 4.06 17.78 -4.26
N SER A 2 4.01 17.73 -5.58
CA SER A 2 3.12 16.84 -6.34
C SER A 2 3.53 15.37 -6.19
N ARG A 3 2.62 14.52 -5.70
CA ARG A 3 2.76 13.05 -5.59
C ARG A 3 2.57 12.35 -6.95
N THR A 4 3.02 12.96 -8.05
CA THR A 4 2.68 12.51 -9.41
C THR A 4 3.45 11.29 -9.87
N HIS A 5 4.52 10.91 -9.15
CA HIS A 5 5.06 9.56 -9.24
C HIS A 5 4.48 8.80 -8.06
N ALA A 6 3.33 8.16 -8.30
CA ALA A 6 2.77 7.16 -7.39
C ALA A 6 3.91 6.31 -6.85
N ASP A 7 4.12 6.36 -5.54
CA ASP A 7 5.36 5.92 -4.92
C ASP A 7 5.65 4.48 -5.37
N PRO A 8 6.74 4.25 -6.12
CA PRO A 8 7.04 2.91 -6.60
C PRO A 8 7.20 1.94 -5.43
N PHE A 9 7.53 2.45 -4.24
CA PHE A 9 7.59 1.66 -3.02
C PHE A 9 6.22 1.19 -2.54
N ASP A 10 5.19 2.06 -2.54
CA ASP A 10 3.82 1.68 -2.18
C ASP A 10 3.32 0.54 -3.07
N ARG A 11 3.65 0.60 -4.36
CA ARG A 11 3.28 -0.45 -5.33
C ARG A 11 3.96 -1.77 -5.02
N LEU A 12 5.24 -1.73 -4.63
CA LEU A 12 5.97 -2.94 -4.21
C LEU A 12 5.40 -3.53 -2.93
N LEU A 13 5.04 -2.70 -1.94
CA LEU A 13 4.43 -3.16 -0.69
C LEU A 13 3.07 -3.81 -0.93
N ILE A 14 2.23 -3.22 -1.78
CA ILE A 14 0.94 -3.81 -2.18
C ILE A 14 1.17 -5.14 -2.91
N ALA A 15 2.08 -5.18 -3.89
CA ALA A 15 2.38 -6.40 -4.64
C ALA A 15 2.86 -7.53 -3.70
N GLN A 16 3.73 -7.21 -2.74
CA GLN A 16 4.22 -8.16 -1.75
C GLN A 16 3.08 -8.73 -0.90
N ALA A 17 2.18 -7.87 -0.41
CA ALA A 17 1.02 -8.30 0.37
C ALA A 17 0.14 -9.29 -0.41
N HIS A 18 -0.02 -9.08 -1.72
CA HIS A 18 -0.75 -9.98 -2.60
C HIS A 18 -0.03 -11.29 -2.90
N VAL A 19 1.29 -11.26 -3.12
CA VAL A 19 2.07 -12.45 -3.49
C VAL A 19 2.30 -13.37 -2.28
N GLU A 20 2.50 -12.80 -1.09
CA GLU A 20 2.86 -13.55 0.13
C GLU A 20 1.74 -13.67 1.17
N PRO A 21 0.47 -13.69 0.73
CA PRO A 21 -0.73 -13.43 1.55
C PRO A 21 -0.54 -12.62 2.86
N LEU A 22 0.23 -11.53 2.82
CA LEU A 22 0.51 -10.70 4.00
C LEU A 22 -0.55 -9.61 4.18
N ARG A 23 -0.69 -9.10 5.41
CA ARG A 23 -1.45 -7.89 5.71
C ARG A 23 -0.49 -6.69 5.74
N LEU A 24 -0.84 -5.61 5.04
CA LEU A 24 -0.06 -4.37 5.03
C LEU A 24 -0.62 -3.40 6.08
N ILE A 25 0.15 -3.06 7.11
CA ILE A 25 -0.26 -2.06 8.11
C ILE A 25 0.33 -0.71 7.74
N THR A 26 -0.50 0.33 7.66
CA THR A 26 -0.08 1.67 7.24
C THR A 26 -0.85 2.76 7.97
N HIS A 27 -0.23 3.93 8.16
CA HIS A 27 -0.93 5.16 8.57
C HIS A 27 -1.36 6.01 7.36
N ASP A 28 -0.98 5.61 6.14
CA ASP A 28 -1.35 6.32 4.92
C ASP A 28 -2.71 5.83 4.39
N SER A 29 -3.71 6.70 4.46
CA SER A 29 -5.07 6.44 4.01
C SER A 29 -5.20 6.25 2.49
N THR A 30 -4.26 6.77 1.70
CA THR A 30 -4.20 6.53 0.25
C THR A 30 -3.72 5.10 -0.02
N VAL A 31 -2.68 4.65 0.70
CA VAL A 31 -2.16 3.29 0.57
C VAL A 31 -3.20 2.25 0.98
N ALA A 32 -3.93 2.52 2.06
CA ALA A 32 -4.99 1.63 2.56
C ALA A 32 -6.14 1.42 1.56
N GLN A 33 -6.34 2.32 0.59
CA GLN A 33 -7.41 2.21 -0.41
C GLN A 33 -7.05 1.29 -1.59
N TYR A 34 -5.78 0.95 -1.80
CA TYR A 34 -5.37 0.16 -2.96
C TYR A 34 -5.67 -1.33 -2.85
N SER A 35 -5.86 -1.86 -1.65
CA SER A 35 -6.10 -3.30 -1.45
C SER A 35 -6.83 -3.60 -0.14
N PRO A 36 -7.76 -4.57 -0.11
CA PRO A 36 -8.37 -5.05 1.14
C PRO A 36 -7.38 -5.75 2.08
N LEU A 37 -6.17 -6.06 1.61
CA LEU A 37 -5.09 -6.59 2.44
C LEU A 37 -4.44 -5.52 3.31
N ALA A 38 -4.67 -4.24 3.04
CA ALA A 38 -4.16 -3.13 3.82
C ALA A 38 -5.07 -2.80 5.02
N ILE A 39 -4.45 -2.46 6.15
CA ILE A 39 -5.09 -2.01 7.39
C ILE A 39 -4.57 -0.62 7.71
N LEU A 40 -5.49 0.34 7.83
CA LEU A 40 -5.19 1.68 8.33
C LEU A 40 -5.14 1.66 9.86
N VAL A 41 -4.07 2.21 10.44
CA VAL A 41 -3.87 2.39 11.89
C VAL A 41 -3.57 3.84 12.24
#